data_AF-A0A2Z6R439-F1
#
_entry.id   AF-A0A2Z6R439-F1
#
_cell.length_a   1.000
_cell.length_b   1.000
_cell.length_c   1.000
_cell.angle_alpha   90.00
_cell.angle_beta   90.00
_cell.angle_gamma   90.00
#
_symmetry.space_group_name_H-M   'P 1'
#
loop_
_entity.id
_entity.type
_entity.pdbx_description
1 polymer ?
#
loop_
_entity_poly.entity_id
_entity_poly.type
_entity_poly.pdbx_seq_one_letter_code
_entity_poly.pdbx_strand_id
1 'polypeptide(L)'
;MNDTGVNFVYEQNIRGFSAFVPVRPFGCNPVQMGRYYDTIYVYGPDPNFPITHAVIAGAAAYKAVQESSKVLRTLPNNLRTSFYFQAISDVRGNAAREAQMLLQRYPLPGVDPMMVMISAEEGAHRLYDLSMNFD
;
A
#
# COMPACT_ATOMS: atom_id res chain seq x y z
N MET A 1 16.94 29.25 21.38
CA MET A 1 15.87 29.34 20.37
C MET A 1 15.58 27.91 19.95
N ASN A 2 14.41 27.38 20.34
CA ASN A 2 14.10 25.95 20.20
C ASN A 2 13.45 25.69 18.84
N ASP A 3 14.17 24.96 17.99
CA ASP A 3 13.62 24.23 16.85
C ASP A 3 12.59 23.21 17.36
N THR A 4 11.32 23.47 17.08
CA THR A 4 10.23 22.51 17.27
C THR A 4 9.47 22.43 15.96
N GLY A 5 9.67 21.35 15.22
CA GLY A 5 9.08 21.17 13.91
C GLY A 5 9.20 19.75 13.39
N VAL A 6 8.84 18.77 14.22
CA VAL A 6 8.43 17.40 13.85
C VAL A 6 9.35 16.70 12.84
N ASN A 7 10.42 16.09 13.36
CA ASN A 7 11.03 14.95 12.70
C ASN A 7 10.00 13.82 12.69
N PHE A 8 9.44 13.48 11.51
CA PHE A 8 8.68 12.24 11.32
C PHE A 8 9.66 11.05 11.43
N VAL A 9 10.02 10.70 12.66
CA VAL A 9 10.74 9.46 12.98
C VAL A 9 9.77 8.29 12.83
N TYR A 10 9.46 7.93 11.59
CA TYR A 10 8.73 6.70 11.26
C TYR A 10 9.43 5.89 10.15
N GLU A 11 10.76 6.08 10.00
CA GLU A 11 11.64 5.15 9.27
C GLU A 11 11.91 3.84 10.05
N GLN A 12 11.46 3.74 11.29
CA GLN A 12 11.56 2.50 12.07
C GLN A 12 10.29 1.67 11.93
N ASN A 13 10.27 0.89 10.86
CA ASN A 13 9.40 -0.25 10.67
C ASN A 13 9.44 -1.16 11.91
N ILE A 14 8.31 -1.73 12.29
CA ILE A 14 7.97 -2.38 13.59
C ILE A 14 8.90 -3.58 13.96
N ARG A 15 9.92 -3.89 13.15
CA ARG A 15 10.86 -5.00 13.33
C ARG A 15 12.31 -4.71 12.90
N GLY A 16 12.71 -3.44 12.75
CA GLY A 16 14.10 -3.09 12.37
C GLY A 16 14.46 -3.31 10.90
N PHE A 17 13.47 -3.47 10.02
CA PHE A 17 13.66 -3.63 8.56
C PHE A 17 13.36 -2.32 7.82
N SER A 18 14.36 -1.73 7.17
CA SER A 18 14.13 -0.59 6.27
C SER A 18 13.41 -1.06 5.00
N ALA A 19 12.18 -0.58 4.77
CA ALA A 19 11.47 -0.82 3.52
C ALA A 19 12.24 -0.17 2.35
N PHE A 20 12.48 -0.92 1.28
CA PHE A 20 13.40 -0.60 0.17
C PHE A 20 12.81 0.39 -0.87
N VAL A 21 12.34 1.59 -0.52
CA VAL A 21 11.87 2.55 -1.57
C VAL A 21 12.11 4.03 -1.16
N PRO A 22 12.46 4.96 -2.07
CA PRO A 22 12.99 6.28 -1.71
C PRO A 22 11.99 7.27 -1.06
N VAL A 23 12.40 7.80 0.11
CA VAL A 23 12.23 9.15 0.75
C VAL A 23 10.90 9.93 0.72
N ARG A 24 9.80 9.44 0.14
CA ARG A 24 8.44 9.95 0.50
C ARG A 24 7.51 8.77 0.76
N PRO A 25 6.56 8.90 1.68
CA PRO A 25 6.02 7.75 2.38
C PRO A 25 5.39 6.79 1.36
N PHE A 26 6.03 5.64 1.18
CA PHE A 26 5.52 4.51 0.40
C PHE A 26 4.02 4.37 0.63
N GLY A 27 3.20 4.26 -0.41
CA GLY A 27 1.75 4.19 -0.23
C GLY A 27 0.97 5.47 -0.39
N CYS A 28 1.60 6.63 -0.49
CA CYS A 28 0.84 7.87 -0.43
C CYS A 28 0.53 8.47 -1.82
N ASN A 29 1.10 7.95 -2.91
CA ASN A 29 0.88 8.49 -4.24
C ASN A 29 -0.11 7.61 -5.03
N PRO A 30 -1.42 7.96 -5.06
CA PRO A 30 -2.44 7.15 -5.73
C PRO A 30 -2.20 7.05 -7.24
N VAL A 31 -1.59 8.06 -7.87
CA VAL A 31 -1.28 8.02 -9.31
C VAL A 31 -0.19 6.99 -9.60
N GLN A 32 0.87 6.98 -8.79
CA GLN A 32 1.97 6.02 -8.95
C GLN A 32 1.50 4.58 -8.69
N MET A 33 0.73 4.36 -7.62
CA MET A 33 0.22 3.03 -7.28
C MET A 33 -0.84 2.56 -8.29
N GLY A 34 -1.64 3.47 -8.84
CA GLY A 34 -2.53 3.19 -9.97
C GLY A 34 -1.76 2.72 -11.20
N ARG A 35 -0.62 3.35 -11.54
CA ARG A 35 0.23 2.87 -12.63
C ARG A 35 0.76 1.47 -12.39
N TYR A 36 1.20 1.14 -11.17
CA TYR A 36 1.64 -0.22 -10.83
C TYR A 36 0.50 -1.24 -10.94
N TYR A 37 -0.70 -0.87 -10.50
CA TYR A 37 -1.89 -1.68 -10.67
C TYR A 37 -2.18 -1.94 -12.15
N ASP A 38 -2.18 -0.89 -12.97
CA ASP A 38 -2.42 -0.99 -14.41
C ASP A 38 -1.38 -1.88 -15.10
N THR A 39 -0.10 -1.75 -14.73
CA THR A 39 0.99 -2.60 -15.23
C THR A 39 0.78 -4.08 -14.92
N ILE A 40 0.17 -4.45 -13.79
CA ILE A 40 -0.01 -5.87 -13.45
C ILE A 40 -1.36 -6.41 -13.93
N TYR A 41 -2.44 -5.69 -13.69
CA TYR A 41 -3.80 -6.22 -13.76
C TYR A 41 -4.59 -5.80 -14.99
N VAL A 42 -4.29 -4.64 -15.58
CA VAL A 42 -5.04 -4.12 -16.73
C VAL A 42 -4.32 -4.44 -18.03
N TYR A 43 -3.03 -4.10 -18.12
CA TYR A 43 -2.25 -4.25 -19.33
C TYR A 43 -1.41 -5.53 -19.35
N GLY A 44 -1.19 -6.14 -18.19
CA GLY A 44 -0.20 -7.20 -18.01
C GLY A 44 1.24 -6.63 -18.05
N PRO A 45 2.24 -7.43 -17.66
CA PRO A 45 3.61 -6.96 -17.49
C PRO A 45 4.15 -6.32 -18.78
N ASP A 46 4.32 -5.00 -18.75
CA ASP A 46 4.97 -4.27 -19.84
C ASP A 46 6.48 -4.56 -19.78
N PRO A 47 7.11 -5.05 -20.86
CA PRO A 47 8.56 -5.26 -20.90
C PRO A 47 9.36 -3.98 -20.64
N ASN A 48 8.78 -2.79 -20.84
CA ASN A 48 9.42 -1.51 -20.53
C ASN A 48 9.36 -1.15 -19.03
N PHE A 49 8.49 -1.80 -18.25
CA PHE A 49 8.36 -1.63 -16.81
C PHE A 49 8.53 -2.98 -16.10
N PRO A 50 9.77 -3.37 -15.76
CA PRO A 50 10.01 -4.66 -15.14
C PRO A 50 9.25 -4.79 -13.82
N ILE A 51 8.70 -5.97 -13.55
CA ILE A 51 8.08 -6.27 -12.26
C ILE A 51 9.17 -6.25 -11.20
N THR A 52 9.07 -5.28 -10.30
CA THR A 52 9.94 -5.14 -9.12
C THR A 52 9.13 -5.34 -7.85
N HIS A 53 9.80 -5.48 -6.71
CA HIS A 53 9.15 -5.57 -5.41
C HIS A 53 8.24 -4.36 -5.12
N ALA A 54 8.65 -3.16 -5.52
CA ALA A 54 7.84 -1.95 -5.36
C ALA A 54 6.57 -1.97 -6.22
N VAL A 55 6.67 -2.48 -7.45
CA VAL A 55 5.53 -2.64 -8.37
C VAL A 55 4.53 -3.66 -7.80
N ILE A 56 5.01 -4.81 -7.30
CA ILE A 56 4.16 -5.81 -6.64
C ILE A 56 3.46 -5.22 -5.41
N ALA A 57 4.22 -4.62 -4.49
CA ALA A 57 3.69 -4.09 -3.25
C ALA A 57 2.69 -2.95 -3.50
N GLY A 58 3.00 -2.04 -4.44
CA GLY A 58 2.13 -0.92 -4.75
C GLY A 58 0.86 -1.32 -5.53
N ALA A 59 0.95 -2.28 -6.44
CA ALA A 59 -0.22 -2.81 -7.15
C ALA A 59 -1.17 -3.53 -6.17
N ALA A 60 -0.61 -4.34 -5.24
CA ALA A 60 -1.37 -5.00 -4.19
C ALA A 60 -2.06 -4.00 -3.25
N ALA A 61 -1.32 -2.97 -2.81
CA ALA A 61 -1.87 -1.90 -1.98
C ALA A 61 -3.03 -1.16 -2.65
N TYR A 62 -2.85 -0.76 -3.92
CA TYR A 62 -3.87 -0.04 -4.67
C TYR A 62 -5.14 -0.88 -4.86
N LYS A 63 -4.99 -2.16 -5.22
CA LYS A 63 -6.13 -3.08 -5.39
C LYS A 63 -6.91 -3.23 -4.08
N ALA A 64 -6.23 -3.45 -2.96
CA ALA A 64 -6.87 -3.62 -1.66
C ALA A 64 -7.69 -2.37 -1.27
N VAL A 65 -7.16 -1.17 -1.51
CA VAL A 65 -7.87 0.09 -1.25
C VAL A 65 -9.06 0.29 -2.18
N GLN A 66 -8.92 -0.06 -3.47
CA GLN A 66 -10.03 -0.02 -4.44
C GLN A 66 -11.17 -0.98 -4.05
N GLU A 67 -10.85 -2.16 -3.53
CA GLU A 67 -11.86 -3.12 -3.06
C GLU A 67 -12.58 -2.63 -1.81
N SER A 68 -11.84 -2.10 -0.82
CA SER A 68 -12.44 -1.62 0.43
C SER A 68 -13.22 -0.31 0.25
N SER A 69 -12.76 0.61 -0.61
CA SER A 69 -13.44 1.88 -0.88
C SER A 69 -14.83 1.69 -1.51
N LYS A 70 -15.08 0.60 -2.25
CA LYS A 70 -16.42 0.26 -2.75
C LYS A 70 -17.43 0.06 -1.62
N VAL A 71 -16.99 -0.50 -0.49
CA VAL A 71 -17.85 -0.75 0.67
C VAL A 71 -18.12 0.55 1.43
N LEU A 72 -17.10 1.38 1.66
CA LEU A 72 -17.22 2.58 2.50
C LEU A 72 -18.02 3.70 1.86
N ARG A 73 -18.00 3.83 0.52
CA ARG A 73 -18.82 4.80 -0.22
C ARG A 73 -20.33 4.56 -0.03
N THR A 74 -20.72 3.41 0.49
CA THR A 74 -22.12 3.07 0.77
C THR A 74 -22.52 3.29 2.23
N LEU A 75 -21.56 3.60 3.12
CA LEU A 75 -21.82 3.77 4.55
C LEU A 75 -22.14 5.23 4.89
N PRO A 76 -23.14 5.48 5.77
CA PRO A 76 -23.46 6.81 6.24
C PRO A 76 -22.36 7.41 7.13
N ASN A 77 -22.17 8.73 7.07
CA ASN A 77 -21.03 9.46 7.65
C ASN A 77 -20.80 9.21 9.14
N ASN A 78 -21.87 8.98 9.91
CA ASN A 78 -21.82 8.74 11.36
C ASN A 78 -21.21 7.38 11.75
N LEU A 79 -21.05 6.44 10.81
CA LEU A 79 -20.44 5.14 11.05
C LEU A 79 -18.99 5.05 10.55
N ARG A 80 -18.52 6.04 9.77
CA ARG A 80 -17.21 6.00 9.10
C ARG A 80 -16.04 5.85 10.08
N THR A 81 -16.08 6.56 11.21
CA THR A 81 -14.98 6.54 12.19
C THR A 81 -14.84 5.18 12.90
N SER A 82 -15.97 4.55 13.23
CA SER A 82 -15.96 3.20 13.84
C SER A 82 -15.58 2.12 12.83
N PHE A 83 -15.96 2.28 11.56
CA PHE A 83 -15.57 1.37 10.48
C PHE A 83 -14.13 1.55 10.02
N TYR A 84 -13.54 2.73 10.22
CA TYR A 84 -12.20 3.06 9.74
C TYR A 84 -11.12 2.13 10.29
N PHE A 85 -11.09 1.89 11.61
CA PHE A 85 -10.08 1.00 12.22
C PHE A 85 -10.22 -0.45 11.77
N GLN A 86 -11.46 -0.95 11.67
CA GLN A 86 -11.74 -2.28 11.13
C GLN A 86 -11.29 -2.38 9.67
N ALA A 87 -11.67 -1.39 8.85
CA ALA A 87 -11.34 -1.34 7.45
C ALA A 87 -9.84 -1.23 7.19
N ILE A 88 -9.06 -0.54 8.03
CA ILE A 88 -7.59 -0.52 7.92
C ILE A 88 -7.02 -1.93 8.10
N SER A 89 -7.47 -2.67 9.11
CA SER A 89 -6.99 -4.03 9.34
C SER A 89 -7.31 -4.92 8.14
N ASP A 90 -8.52 -4.80 7.60
CA ASP A 90 -8.97 -5.59 6.45
C ASP A 90 -8.21 -5.21 5.16
N VAL A 91 -7.99 -3.91 4.92
CA VAL A 91 -7.19 -3.40 3.78
C VAL A 91 -5.77 -3.90 3.84
N ARG A 92 -5.12 -3.87 5.02
CA ARG A 92 -3.76 -4.39 5.19
C ARG A 92 -3.70 -5.90 4.94
N GLY A 93 -4.63 -6.67 5.52
CA GLY A 93 -4.70 -8.11 5.30
C GLY A 93 -4.90 -8.47 3.82
N ASN A 94 -5.77 -7.73 3.12
CA ASN A 94 -6.00 -7.90 1.70
C ASN A 94 -4.76 -7.55 0.86
N ALA A 95 -4.05 -6.47 1.20
CA ALA A 95 -2.83 -6.08 0.51
C ALA A 95 -1.71 -7.12 0.68
N ALA A 96 -1.54 -7.67 1.89
CA ALA A 96 -0.56 -8.74 2.15
C ALA A 96 -0.88 -10.00 1.35
N ARG A 97 -2.15 -10.44 1.38
CA ARG A 97 -2.63 -11.61 0.62
C ARG A 97 -2.40 -11.43 -0.88
N GLU A 98 -2.71 -10.25 -1.42
CA GLU A 98 -2.52 -9.97 -2.84
C GLU A 98 -1.04 -9.92 -3.22
N ALA A 99 -0.19 -9.31 -2.39
CA ALA A 99 1.26 -9.31 -2.60
C ALA A 99 1.82 -10.73 -2.60
N GLN A 100 1.35 -11.60 -1.71
CA GLN A 100 1.73 -13.02 -1.70
C GLN A 100 1.32 -13.73 -3.00
N MET A 101 0.10 -13.53 -3.47
CA MET A 101 -0.38 -14.11 -4.74
C MET A 101 0.45 -13.62 -5.94
N LEU A 102 0.80 -12.33 -5.97
CA LEU A 102 1.64 -11.77 -7.01
C LEU A 102 3.07 -12.33 -6.98
N LEU A 103 3.65 -12.55 -5.79
CA LEU A 103 4.98 -13.15 -5.66
C LEU A 103 5.00 -14.62 -6.11
N GLN A 104 3.90 -15.35 -5.96
CA GLN A 104 3.77 -16.71 -6.51
C GLN A 104 3.74 -16.70 -8.04
N ARG A 105 3.14 -15.67 -8.64
CA ARG A 105 3.02 -15.53 -10.10
C ARG A 105 4.28 -14.93 -10.74
N TYR A 106 4.91 -13.99 -10.05
CA TYR A 106 6.09 -13.26 -10.49
C TYR A 106 7.17 -13.37 -9.40
N PRO A 107 7.83 -14.53 -9.31
CA PRO A 107 8.85 -14.75 -8.29
C PRO A 107 10.01 -13.78 -8.50
N LEU A 108 10.42 -13.12 -7.40
CA LEU A 108 11.54 -12.18 -7.38
C LEU A 108 12.74 -12.83 -6.68
N PRO A 109 13.66 -13.47 -7.41
CA PRO A 109 14.80 -14.15 -6.80
C PRO A 109 15.68 -13.17 -6.03
N GLY A 110 16.08 -13.55 -4.82
CA GLY A 110 16.93 -12.72 -3.95
C GLY A 110 16.18 -11.62 -3.18
N VAL A 111 14.86 -11.54 -3.28
CA VAL A 111 14.02 -10.64 -2.48
C VAL A 111 13.27 -11.45 -1.42
N ASP A 112 13.28 -10.99 -0.17
CA ASP A 112 12.45 -11.56 0.89
C ASP A 112 10.96 -11.24 0.62
N PRO A 113 10.09 -12.26 0.39
CA PRO A 113 8.66 -12.08 0.22
C PRO A 113 7.99 -11.28 1.35
N MET A 114 8.48 -11.45 2.59
CA MET A 114 7.92 -10.77 3.76
C MET A 114 8.09 -9.26 3.67
N MET A 115 9.23 -8.77 3.16
CA MET A 115 9.45 -7.33 2.98
C MET A 115 8.46 -6.73 1.98
N VAL A 116 8.09 -7.46 0.93
CA VAL A 116 7.13 -7.01 -0.07
C VAL A 116 5.72 -6.95 0.50
N MET A 117 5.33 -7.96 1.30
CA MET A 117 4.02 -7.98 1.98
C MET A 117 3.90 -6.83 2.99
N ILE A 118 4.89 -6.63 3.86
CA ILE A 118 4.91 -5.52 4.83
C ILE A 118 4.83 -4.18 4.11
N SER A 119 5.56 -4.04 2.99
CA SER A 119 5.49 -2.83 2.16
C SER A 119 4.07 -2.64 1.64
N ALA A 120 3.43 -3.68 1.09
CA ALA A 120 2.06 -3.60 0.58
C ALA A 120 1.05 -3.18 1.66
N GLU A 121 1.15 -3.72 2.88
CA GLU A 121 0.31 -3.33 4.01
C GLU A 121 0.44 -1.85 4.35
N GLU A 122 1.67 -1.38 4.56
CA GLU A 122 1.94 0.02 4.90
C GLU A 122 1.51 0.95 3.76
N GLY A 123 1.71 0.49 2.53
CA GLY A 123 1.26 1.17 1.33
C GLY A 123 -0.25 1.37 1.30
N ALA A 124 -0.98 0.31 1.59
CA ALA A 124 -2.43 0.29 1.56
C ALA A 124 -3.02 1.15 2.69
N HIS A 125 -2.45 1.09 3.89
CA HIS A 125 -2.84 1.94 5.02
C HIS A 125 -2.75 3.44 4.65
N ARG A 126 -1.62 3.89 4.12
CA ARG A 126 -1.41 5.31 3.77
C ARG A 126 -2.28 5.76 2.58
N LEU A 127 -2.45 4.91 1.58
CA LEU A 127 -3.38 5.17 0.46
C LEU A 127 -4.81 5.33 0.99
N TYR A 128 -5.18 4.45 1.91
CA TYR A 128 -6.50 4.44 2.51
C TYR A 128 -6.76 5.70 3.34
N ASP A 129 -5.81 6.11 4.18
CA ASP A 129 -5.88 7.36 4.95
C ASP A 129 -6.08 8.58 4.04
N LEU A 130 -5.33 8.66 2.94
CA LEU A 130 -5.51 9.72 1.95
C LEU A 130 -6.88 9.67 1.29
N SER A 131 -7.39 8.49 0.97
CA SER A 131 -8.71 8.34 0.36
C SER A 131 -9.86 8.76 1.28
N MET A 132 -9.63 8.72 2.61
CA MET A 132 -10.62 9.09 3.63
C MET A 132 -10.48 10.55 4.10
N ASN A 133 -9.36 11.23 3.79
CA ASN A 133 -9.10 12.63 4.15
C ASN A 133 -9.60 13.66 3.11
N PHE A 134 -10.39 13.24 2.12
CA PHE A 134 -11.11 14.15 1.23
C PHE A 134 -12.62 14.03 1.48
N ASP A 135 -13.09 14.79 2.46
CA ASP A 135 -14.43 15.40 2.54
C ASP A 135 -14.32 16.70 3.36
#